data_AF-A0A1F9RAJ0-F1
#
_entry.id   AF-A0A1F9RAJ0-F1
#
_cell.length_a   1.000
_cell.length_b   1.000
_cell.length_c   1.000
_cell.angle_alpha   90.00
_cell.angle_beta   90.00
_cell.angle_gamma   90.00
#
_symmetry.space_group_name_H-M   'P 1'
#
loop_
_entity.id
_entity.type
_entity.pdbx_description
1 polymer ?
#
loop_
_entity_poly.entity_id
_entity_poly.type
_entity_poly.pdbx_seq_one_letter_code
_entity_poly.pdbx_strand_id
1 'polypeptide(L)'
;MLRIILVSVFLIPQTLLAAELGSLTASDVAASRAEAPLPKAAKAAGKYADGMLQINHLLALTGPKLLYTQMADSPAKFEEFKAMWQPVVKKAGLKALPPEYSAGFGALKYETTGGLAIRSFLCDTAHMPVSEKEMESFLTGVLNAEGMKVVGSYGIPADPNIFPKPTVNVYYLTSFNENQDRERQLRYLGVKNRAVKLDLDLLEKAGIKIAALYGKNSIFYVGPRVGVVMAVSNSEERTSKQVSYHKDLIAKRGEKLIGVKTDKLEKAVVSEGEEYFFLTKIYYLK
;
A
#
# COMPACT_ATOMS: atom_id res chain seq x y z
N MET A 1 -55.07 -19.21 -34.18
CA MET A 1 -53.61 -19.40 -34.28
C MET A 1 -52.98 -18.92 -32.98
N LEU A 2 -52.29 -19.85 -32.31
CA LEU A 2 -51.68 -19.75 -30.99
C LEU A 2 -50.32 -19.05 -31.10
N ARG A 3 -50.02 -18.06 -30.25
CA ARG A 3 -48.64 -17.64 -29.95
C ARG A 3 -48.50 -17.45 -28.44
N ILE A 4 -48.08 -18.51 -27.78
CA ILE A 4 -47.59 -18.49 -26.40
C ILE A 4 -46.19 -17.88 -26.45
N ILE A 5 -46.02 -16.70 -25.88
CA ILE A 5 -44.70 -16.11 -25.65
C ILE A 5 -44.19 -16.69 -24.33
N LEU A 6 -43.20 -17.58 -24.44
CA LEU A 6 -42.45 -18.13 -23.32
C LEU A 6 -41.59 -16.99 -22.73
N VAL A 7 -42.01 -16.41 -21.61
CA VAL A 7 -41.15 -15.52 -20.82
C VAL A 7 -40.22 -16.41 -20.00
N SER A 8 -39.03 -16.65 -20.53
CA SER A 8 -37.94 -17.28 -19.79
C SER A 8 -37.50 -16.34 -18.66
N VAL A 9 -37.98 -16.62 -17.45
CA VAL A 9 -37.44 -16.06 -16.22
C VAL A 9 -35.98 -16.49 -16.13
N PHE A 10 -35.07 -15.58 -16.43
CA PHE A 10 -33.67 -15.72 -16.05
C PHE A 10 -33.61 -15.71 -14.52
N LEU A 11 -33.64 -16.90 -13.92
CA LEU A 11 -33.15 -17.11 -12.57
C LEU A 11 -31.65 -16.81 -12.58
N ILE A 12 -31.29 -15.57 -12.27
CA ILE A 12 -29.95 -15.23 -11.80
C ILE A 12 -29.86 -15.85 -10.40
N PRO A 13 -28.97 -16.83 -10.14
CA PRO A 13 -28.75 -17.28 -8.77
C PRO A 13 -28.24 -16.08 -7.95
N GLN A 14 -29.05 -15.69 -6.97
CA GLN A 14 -28.68 -14.66 -6.01
C GLN A 14 -27.51 -15.13 -5.15
N THR A 15 -26.49 -14.27 -5.09
CA THR A 15 -25.61 -14.02 -3.94
C THR A 15 -24.88 -15.23 -3.32
N LEU A 16 -23.75 -15.60 -3.92
CA LEU A 16 -22.57 -16.03 -3.15
C LEU A 16 -21.95 -14.77 -2.52
N LEU A 17 -22.54 -14.28 -1.44
CA LEU A 17 -21.85 -13.31 -0.58
C LEU A 17 -20.72 -14.06 0.11
N ALA A 18 -19.50 -13.82 -0.34
CA ALA A 18 -18.35 -14.12 0.49
C ALA A 18 -18.52 -13.32 1.78
N ALA A 19 -18.48 -13.98 2.94
CA ALA A 19 -18.27 -13.30 4.20
C ALA A 19 -16.86 -12.69 4.15
N GLU A 20 -16.76 -11.46 3.66
CA GLU A 20 -15.54 -10.68 3.74
C GLU A 20 -15.26 -10.41 5.23
N LEU A 21 -14.00 -10.55 5.62
CA LEU A 21 -13.59 -10.65 7.02
C LEU A 21 -13.90 -9.40 7.84
N GLY A 22 -15.09 -9.40 8.46
CA GLY A 22 -15.48 -8.52 9.56
C GLY A 22 -15.14 -9.07 10.95
N SER A 23 -14.83 -10.37 11.11
CA SER A 23 -14.85 -11.00 12.45
C SER A 23 -13.89 -12.17 12.70
N LEU A 24 -12.64 -12.16 12.23
CA LEU A 24 -11.64 -13.10 12.77
C LEU A 24 -11.07 -12.53 14.08
N THR A 25 -11.28 -13.22 15.22
CA THR A 25 -10.64 -12.89 16.50
C THR A 25 -9.29 -13.58 16.67
N ALA A 26 -8.48 -13.06 17.60
CA ALA A 26 -7.03 -13.18 17.63
C ALA A 26 -6.45 -14.51 18.17
N SER A 27 -7.26 -15.52 18.46
CA SER A 27 -6.82 -16.81 19.05
C SER A 27 -6.56 -17.95 18.06
N ASP A 28 -6.88 -17.78 16.77
CA ASP A 28 -7.26 -18.94 15.93
C ASP A 28 -6.26 -19.38 14.85
N VAL A 29 -5.07 -18.78 14.72
CA VAL A 29 -4.06 -19.32 13.78
C VAL A 29 -2.65 -19.20 14.36
N ALA A 30 -2.17 -20.29 14.97
CA ALA A 30 -0.81 -20.39 15.48
C ALA A 30 -0.01 -21.45 14.71
N ALA A 31 1.03 -21.02 13.99
CA ALA A 31 2.28 -21.78 13.88
C ALA A 31 3.42 -20.81 13.52
N SER A 32 4.58 -21.03 14.11
CA SER A 32 5.72 -20.12 14.19
C SER A 32 6.78 -20.39 13.11
N ARG A 33 7.49 -19.34 12.66
CA ARG A 33 8.97 -19.25 12.65
C ARG A 33 9.50 -17.95 12.04
N ALA A 34 10.61 -17.52 12.63
CA ALA A 34 11.54 -16.42 12.31
C ALA A 34 10.91 -15.03 12.08
N GLU A 35 10.74 -14.30 13.18
CA GLU A 35 10.70 -12.83 13.13
C GLU A 35 12.09 -12.36 12.67
N ALA A 36 12.18 -11.79 11.47
CA ALA A 36 13.34 -10.99 11.13
C ALA A 36 13.37 -9.83 12.15
N PRO A 37 14.50 -9.61 12.84
CA PRO A 37 14.56 -8.55 13.84
C PRO A 37 14.23 -7.22 13.16
N LEU A 38 13.41 -6.41 13.83
CA LEU A 38 13.25 -5.00 13.50
C LEU A 38 14.64 -4.37 13.29
N PRO A 39 14.77 -3.37 12.39
CA PRO A 39 16.05 -2.69 12.17
C PRO A 39 16.70 -2.32 13.50
N LYS A 40 17.94 -2.75 13.73
CA LYS A 40 18.65 -2.44 14.98
C LYS A 40 18.90 -0.93 15.06
N ALA A 41 18.62 -0.38 16.24
CA ALA A 41 18.80 1.01 16.56
C ALA A 41 20.22 1.50 16.27
N ALA A 42 20.35 2.55 15.44
CA ALA A 42 21.61 3.23 15.18
C ALA A 42 21.72 4.46 16.11
N LYS A 43 22.78 4.54 16.91
CA LYS A 43 23.08 5.73 17.71
C LYS A 43 23.61 6.86 16.80
N ALA A 44 22.89 7.98 16.72
CA ALA A 44 23.45 9.34 16.67
C ALA A 44 22.37 10.42 16.51
N ALA A 45 22.69 11.64 16.97
CA ALA A 45 21.88 12.86 16.95
C ALA A 45 21.60 13.44 15.54
N GLY A 46 20.51 14.21 15.41
CA GLY A 46 20.11 14.97 14.20
C GLY A 46 18.68 14.63 13.72
N LYS A 47 17.81 15.66 13.58
CA LYS A 47 16.43 15.57 13.03
C LYS A 47 16.47 15.40 11.50
N TYR A 48 15.44 14.78 10.91
CA TYR A 48 15.18 14.48 9.48
C TYR A 48 16.06 15.18 8.43
N ALA A 49 16.50 14.45 7.38
CA ALA A 49 17.50 14.94 6.42
C ALA A 49 17.15 16.28 5.77
N ASP A 50 15.87 16.51 5.41
CA ASP A 50 15.39 17.77 4.84
C ASP A 50 14.44 18.55 5.78
N GLY A 51 14.32 18.12 7.05
CA GLY A 51 13.60 18.85 8.11
C GLY A 51 12.15 18.40 8.38
N MET A 52 11.36 19.28 9.01
CA MET A 52 9.96 19.01 9.41
C MET A 52 8.96 19.80 8.55
N LEU A 53 7.92 19.14 8.06
CA LEU A 53 6.77 19.76 7.40
C LEU A 53 5.77 20.25 8.45
N GLN A 54 6.03 21.41 9.04
CA GLN A 54 5.23 21.95 10.14
C GLN A 54 3.80 22.35 9.76
N ILE A 55 3.48 22.47 8.46
CA ILE A 55 2.19 22.99 7.98
C ILE A 55 1.66 22.12 6.84
N ASN A 56 0.38 21.76 6.90
CA ASN A 56 -0.27 20.80 6.00
C ASN A 56 -0.20 21.18 4.51
N HIS A 57 -0.19 22.48 4.16
CA HIS A 57 -0.08 22.90 2.75
C HIS A 57 1.26 22.59 2.12
N LEU A 58 2.30 22.35 2.94
CA LEU A 58 3.62 21.94 2.48
C LEU A 58 3.74 20.42 2.26
N LEU A 59 2.73 19.63 2.65
CA LEU A 59 2.70 18.19 2.36
C LEU A 59 2.39 17.96 0.87
N ALA A 60 3.39 17.51 0.10
CA ALA A 60 3.18 17.16 -1.29
C ALA A 60 2.63 15.73 -1.44
N LEU A 61 1.51 15.63 -2.14
CA LEU A 61 1.03 14.41 -2.74
C LEU A 61 1.68 14.22 -4.12
N THR A 62 1.75 12.98 -4.59
CA THR A 62 2.39 12.64 -5.87
C THR A 62 1.37 12.14 -6.89
N GLY A 63 1.31 12.81 -8.04
CA GLY A 63 0.53 12.39 -9.21
C GLY A 63 1.44 11.82 -10.31
N PRO A 64 0.89 11.34 -11.45
CA PRO A 64 1.67 10.76 -12.53
C PRO A 64 2.89 11.61 -12.93
N LYS A 65 2.71 12.93 -13.09
CA LYS A 65 3.75 13.88 -13.53
C LYS A 65 3.71 15.21 -12.76
N LEU A 66 3.34 15.17 -11.48
CA LEU A 66 3.21 16.38 -10.67
C LEU A 66 3.35 16.11 -9.16
N LEU A 67 3.82 17.13 -8.43
CA LEU A 67 3.68 17.25 -6.98
C LEU A 67 2.54 18.22 -6.70
N TYR A 68 1.64 17.90 -5.78
CA TYR A 68 0.49 18.78 -5.49
C TYR A 68 0.12 18.81 -4.02
N THR A 69 -0.63 19.85 -3.65
CA THR A 69 -1.24 20.01 -2.34
C THR A 69 -2.71 20.39 -2.51
N GLN A 70 -3.58 19.86 -1.65
CA GLN A 70 -5.00 20.21 -1.58
C GLN A 70 -5.30 21.21 -0.45
N MET A 71 -4.25 21.84 0.10
CA MET A 71 -4.34 22.69 1.29
C MET A 71 -3.81 24.12 1.03
N ALA A 72 -3.53 24.48 -0.23
CA ALA A 72 -3.11 25.83 -0.63
C ALA A 72 -4.34 26.72 -0.90
N ASP A 73 -4.97 27.21 0.16
CA ASP A 73 -6.18 28.06 0.08
C ASP A 73 -5.94 29.51 -0.40
N SER A 74 -4.68 29.93 -0.49
CA SER A 74 -4.28 31.29 -0.87
C SER A 74 -3.03 31.29 -1.74
N PRO A 75 -2.82 32.34 -2.58
CA PRO A 75 -1.62 32.45 -3.39
C PRO A 75 -0.34 32.44 -2.54
N ALA A 76 -0.36 33.04 -1.34
CA ALA A 76 0.77 33.03 -0.42
C ALA A 76 1.18 31.60 0.00
N LYS A 77 0.21 30.78 0.43
CA LYS A 77 0.47 29.37 0.76
C LYS A 77 0.96 28.58 -0.45
N PHE A 78 0.48 28.90 -1.65
CA PHE A 78 0.98 28.25 -2.86
C PHE A 78 2.43 28.66 -3.18
N GLU A 79 2.80 29.93 -2.99
CA GLU A 79 4.20 30.35 -3.16
C GLU A 79 5.14 29.66 -2.16
N GLU A 80 4.71 29.45 -0.91
CA GLU A 80 5.47 28.64 0.05
C GLU A 80 5.64 27.18 -0.41
N PHE A 81 4.56 26.57 -0.91
CA PHE A 81 4.61 25.22 -1.49
C PHE A 81 5.58 25.15 -2.67
N LYS A 82 5.51 26.12 -3.60
CA LYS A 82 6.41 26.21 -4.74
C LYS A 82 7.87 26.36 -4.30
N ALA A 83 8.14 27.25 -3.35
CA ALA A 83 9.49 27.52 -2.85
C ALA A 83 10.13 26.26 -2.25
N MET A 84 9.34 25.42 -1.57
CA MET A 84 9.81 24.16 -1.01
C MET A 84 10.04 23.07 -2.09
N TRP A 85 9.08 22.86 -2.99
CA TRP A 85 9.07 21.68 -3.85
C TRP A 85 9.73 21.88 -5.21
N GLN A 86 9.82 23.11 -5.71
CA GLN A 86 10.50 23.38 -6.98
C GLN A 86 11.99 23.02 -6.94
N PRO A 87 12.75 23.29 -5.86
CA PRO A 87 14.12 22.78 -5.70
C PRO A 87 14.21 21.26 -5.73
N VAL A 88 13.24 20.54 -5.15
CA VAL A 88 13.20 19.06 -5.16
C VAL A 88 13.04 18.53 -6.57
N VAL A 89 12.12 19.10 -7.37
CA VAL A 89 11.93 18.75 -8.79
C VAL A 89 13.22 18.97 -9.59
N LYS A 90 13.91 20.10 -9.36
CA LYS A 90 15.19 20.41 -10.01
C LYS A 90 16.31 19.44 -9.59
N LYS A 91 16.46 19.16 -8.30
CA LYS A 91 17.43 18.20 -7.73
C LYS A 91 17.20 16.77 -8.24
N ALA A 92 15.96 16.45 -8.57
CA ALA A 92 15.56 15.19 -9.19
C ALA A 92 15.97 15.08 -10.68
N GLY A 93 16.44 16.17 -11.31
CA GLY A 93 16.79 16.19 -12.74
C GLY A 93 15.57 16.25 -13.68
N LEU A 94 14.40 16.62 -13.15
CA LEU A 94 13.16 16.71 -13.91
C LEU A 94 12.97 18.14 -14.43
N LYS A 95 12.39 18.25 -15.63
CA LYS A 95 12.11 19.56 -16.23
C LYS A 95 10.78 20.09 -15.68
N ALA A 96 10.86 21.13 -14.86
CA ALA A 96 9.69 21.79 -14.32
C ALA A 96 8.85 22.44 -15.44
N LEU A 97 7.54 22.31 -15.33
CA LEU A 97 6.55 22.97 -16.18
C LEU A 97 5.89 24.14 -15.42
N PRO A 98 5.12 25.01 -16.10
CA PRO A 98 4.38 26.07 -15.42
C PRO A 98 3.53 25.51 -14.26
N PRO A 99 3.61 26.12 -13.07
CA PRO A 99 2.81 25.71 -11.92
C PRO A 99 1.32 26.03 -12.14
N GLU A 100 0.44 25.25 -11.52
CA GLU A 100 -1.01 25.49 -11.56
C GLU A 100 -1.54 25.80 -10.16
N TYR A 101 -2.47 26.75 -10.10
CA TYR A 101 -3.08 27.19 -8.85
C TYR A 101 -4.57 27.44 -9.01
N SER A 102 -5.33 26.98 -8.03
CA SER A 102 -6.69 27.41 -7.74
C SER A 102 -6.87 27.42 -6.22
N ALA A 103 -7.83 28.17 -5.68
CA ALA A 103 -8.07 28.16 -4.23
C ALA A 103 -8.29 26.72 -3.72
N GLY A 104 -7.45 26.28 -2.78
CA GLY A 104 -7.49 24.92 -2.23
C GLY A 104 -6.69 23.88 -3.03
N PHE A 105 -6.00 24.27 -4.10
CA PHE A 105 -5.18 23.35 -4.90
C PHE A 105 -3.96 24.03 -5.51
N GLY A 106 -2.79 23.44 -5.33
CA GLY A 106 -1.56 23.87 -5.97
C GLY A 106 -0.81 22.69 -6.57
N ALA A 107 -0.28 22.83 -7.78
CA ALA A 107 0.47 21.78 -8.44
C ALA A 107 1.76 22.30 -9.10
N LEU A 108 2.84 21.52 -8.92
CA LEU A 108 4.09 21.62 -9.65
C LEU A 108 4.17 20.47 -10.65
N LYS A 109 3.92 20.78 -11.92
CA LYS A 109 4.02 19.83 -13.02
C LYS A 109 5.48 19.69 -13.48
N TYR A 110 5.82 18.52 -14.02
CA TYR A 110 7.14 18.27 -14.59
C TYR A 110 7.06 17.29 -15.76
N GLU A 111 8.05 17.36 -16.67
CA GLU A 111 8.27 16.31 -17.66
C GLU A 111 9.15 15.20 -17.07
N THR A 112 8.83 13.95 -17.40
CA THR A 112 9.60 12.78 -16.99
C THR A 112 10.89 12.70 -17.82
N THR A 113 12.00 13.18 -17.28
CA THR A 113 13.33 12.97 -17.89
C THR A 113 13.79 11.54 -17.62
N GLY A 114 14.23 10.81 -18.65
CA GLY A 114 14.71 9.43 -18.49
C GLY A 114 13.64 8.42 -18.06
N GLY A 115 12.34 8.75 -18.24
CA GLY A 115 11.24 7.89 -17.83
C GLY A 115 11.08 7.75 -16.32
N LEU A 116 11.57 8.71 -15.53
CA LEU A 116 11.45 8.72 -14.07
C LEU A 116 10.35 9.69 -13.59
N ALA A 117 9.72 9.35 -12.48
CA ALA A 117 8.75 10.20 -11.78
C ALA A 117 9.01 10.19 -10.27
N ILE A 118 8.57 11.25 -9.59
CA ILE A 118 8.65 11.35 -8.12
C ILE A 118 7.45 10.63 -7.51
N ARG A 119 7.72 9.72 -6.57
CA ARG A 119 6.72 9.09 -5.70
C ARG A 119 7.05 9.37 -4.24
N SER A 120 6.01 9.29 -3.41
CA SER A 120 6.16 9.46 -1.97
C SER A 120 5.72 8.21 -1.23
N PHE A 121 6.34 7.96 -0.08
CA PHE A 121 5.90 6.95 0.86
C PHE A 121 5.80 7.59 2.25
N LEU A 122 4.57 7.67 2.74
CA LEU A 122 4.25 8.12 4.07
C LEU A 122 4.20 6.92 5.02
N CYS A 123 5.16 6.85 5.93
CA CYS A 123 5.24 5.78 6.91
C CYS A 123 4.64 6.20 8.25
N ASP A 124 3.36 5.88 8.48
CA ASP A 124 2.72 6.06 9.79
C ASP A 124 3.39 5.15 10.84
N THR A 125 4.02 5.79 11.82
CA THR A 125 4.85 5.13 12.84
C THR A 125 4.05 4.69 14.06
N ALA A 126 2.73 4.96 14.13
CA ALA A 126 1.91 4.74 15.33
C ALA A 126 2.14 3.36 15.97
N HIS A 127 2.35 2.32 15.16
CA HIS A 127 2.50 0.95 15.61
C HIS A 127 3.96 0.43 15.63
N MET A 128 4.92 1.13 15.05
CA MET A 128 6.32 0.65 14.98
C MET A 128 7.13 1.06 16.22
N PRO A 129 7.95 0.16 16.78
CA PRO A 129 8.77 0.44 17.96
C PRO A 129 10.16 0.99 17.57
N VAL A 130 10.24 1.86 16.56
CA VAL A 130 11.48 2.52 16.11
C VAL A 130 11.29 4.03 16.10
N SER A 131 12.36 4.78 16.28
CA SER A 131 12.34 6.23 16.15
C SER A 131 12.14 6.66 14.69
N GLU A 132 11.71 7.91 14.48
CA GLU A 132 11.55 8.48 13.14
C GLU A 132 12.84 8.47 12.32
N LYS A 133 13.97 8.76 12.96
CA LYS A 133 15.28 8.78 12.29
C LYS A 133 15.70 7.39 11.82
N GLU A 134 15.48 6.39 12.65
CA GLU A 134 15.77 5.00 12.30
C GLU A 134 14.88 4.56 11.15
N MET A 135 13.61 4.97 11.17
CA MET A 135 12.69 4.71 10.07
C MET A 135 13.13 5.41 8.79
N GLU A 136 13.44 6.71 8.83
CA GLU A 136 13.98 7.44 7.68
C GLU A 136 15.21 6.76 7.08
N SER A 137 16.18 6.40 7.93
CA SER A 137 17.41 5.73 7.51
C SER A 137 17.11 4.37 6.90
N PHE A 138 16.18 3.62 7.48
CA PHE A 138 15.72 2.33 6.97
C PHE A 138 15.06 2.48 5.59
N LEU A 139 14.06 3.35 5.45
CA LEU A 139 13.33 3.56 4.19
C LEU A 139 14.28 4.06 3.09
N THR A 140 15.17 4.99 3.43
CA THR A 140 16.19 5.51 2.50
C THR A 140 17.16 4.41 2.08
N GLY A 141 17.61 3.57 3.02
CA GLY A 141 18.46 2.42 2.74
C GLY A 141 17.81 1.41 1.81
N VAL A 142 16.54 1.09 2.03
CA VAL A 142 15.74 0.20 1.16
C VAL A 142 15.62 0.77 -0.25
N LEU A 143 15.28 2.06 -0.37
CA LEU A 143 15.16 2.72 -1.67
C LEU A 143 16.49 2.73 -2.43
N ASN A 144 17.58 3.10 -1.77
CA ASN A 144 18.92 3.14 -2.37
C ASN A 144 19.40 1.74 -2.80
N ALA A 145 19.16 0.70 -1.99
CA ALA A 145 19.49 -0.68 -2.34
C ALA A 145 18.76 -1.16 -3.60
N GLU A 146 17.59 -0.58 -3.89
CA GLU A 146 16.79 -0.88 -5.07
C GLU A 146 17.00 0.12 -6.23
N GLY A 147 18.02 0.98 -6.13
CA GLY A 147 18.36 1.97 -7.16
C GLY A 147 17.39 3.15 -7.26
N MET A 148 16.52 3.32 -6.26
CA MET A 148 15.55 4.42 -6.20
C MET A 148 16.16 5.61 -5.45
N LYS A 149 16.54 6.66 -6.19
CA LYS A 149 17.14 7.86 -5.62
C LYS A 149 16.13 8.63 -4.76
N VAL A 150 16.41 8.77 -3.47
CA VAL A 150 15.68 9.68 -2.58
C VAL A 150 16.00 11.14 -2.94
N VAL A 151 14.96 11.95 -3.12
CA VAL A 151 15.05 13.37 -3.50
C VAL A 151 14.55 14.33 -2.42
N GLY A 152 13.82 13.82 -1.43
CA GLY A 152 13.45 14.53 -0.22
C GLY A 152 13.01 13.57 0.90
N SER A 153 13.27 13.93 2.15
CA SER A 153 12.83 13.18 3.31
C SER A 153 12.46 14.12 4.46
N TYR A 154 11.22 14.05 4.90
CA TYR A 154 10.67 14.99 5.85
C TYR A 154 9.93 14.31 6.98
N GLY A 155 10.00 14.92 8.15
CA GLY A 155 9.12 14.60 9.26
C GLY A 155 7.78 15.29 9.14
N ILE A 156 6.74 14.62 9.61
CA ILE A 156 5.40 15.20 9.76
C ILE A 156 5.12 15.34 11.27
N PRO A 157 4.67 16.52 11.72
CA PRO A 157 4.27 16.74 13.11
C PRO A 157 3.31 15.65 13.58
N ALA A 158 3.54 15.14 14.79
CA ALA A 158 2.54 14.34 15.45
C ALA A 158 1.31 15.20 15.77
N ASP A 159 0.13 14.68 15.45
CA ASP A 159 -1.11 15.11 16.08
C ASP A 159 -1.49 14.01 17.08
N PRO A 160 -1.45 14.25 18.39
CA PRO A 160 -1.77 13.23 19.39
C PRO A 160 -3.12 12.51 19.17
N ASN A 161 -4.06 13.15 18.47
CA ASN A 161 -5.39 12.61 18.17
C ASN A 161 -5.49 11.91 16.82
N ILE A 162 -4.59 12.19 15.87
CA ILE A 162 -4.65 11.69 14.47
C ILE A 162 -3.40 10.86 14.10
N PHE A 163 -2.21 11.36 14.46
CA PHE A 163 -0.91 10.73 14.29
C PHE A 163 -0.15 10.77 15.63
N PRO A 164 -0.42 9.84 16.56
CA PRO A 164 0.11 9.88 17.93
C PRO A 164 1.64 9.77 17.99
N LYS A 165 2.30 9.49 16.87
CA LYS A 165 3.75 9.49 16.72
C LYS A 165 4.14 10.27 15.46
N PRO A 166 5.25 11.02 15.47
CA PRO A 166 5.67 11.72 14.28
C PRO A 166 6.06 10.73 13.17
N THR A 167 5.74 11.12 11.95
CA THR A 167 5.69 10.25 10.78
C THR A 167 6.77 10.66 9.79
N VAL A 168 7.33 9.73 9.01
CA VAL A 168 8.32 10.05 7.97
C VAL A 168 7.62 10.02 6.61
N ASN A 169 7.87 11.03 5.77
CA ASN A 169 7.49 11.01 4.36
C ASN A 169 8.74 11.12 3.49
N VAL A 170 9.04 10.06 2.75
CA VAL A 170 10.17 10.01 1.80
C VAL A 170 9.67 10.20 0.38
N TYR A 171 10.38 11.01 -0.38
CA TYR A 171 10.15 11.28 -1.81
C TYR A 171 11.32 10.74 -2.60
N TYR A 172 11.04 9.97 -3.65
CA TYR A 172 12.05 9.26 -4.40
C TYR A 172 11.68 9.10 -5.87
N LEU A 173 12.69 8.83 -6.69
CA LEU A 173 12.52 8.55 -8.11
C LEU A 173 12.25 7.07 -8.36
N THR A 174 11.27 6.80 -9.21
CA THR A 174 11.01 5.47 -9.77
C THR A 174 10.68 5.56 -11.26
N SER A 175 10.75 4.44 -11.97
CA SER A 175 10.32 4.35 -13.37
C SER A 175 8.83 4.64 -13.47
N PHE A 176 8.50 5.61 -14.33
CA PHE A 176 7.16 6.08 -14.58
C PHE A 176 6.29 5.01 -15.25
N ASN A 177 5.05 4.91 -14.79
CA ASN A 177 3.95 4.24 -15.47
C ASN A 177 2.69 5.12 -15.35
N GLU A 178 1.84 5.11 -16.38
CA GLU A 178 0.56 5.83 -16.32
C GLU A 178 -0.33 5.29 -15.18
N ASN A 179 -0.24 4.00 -14.87
CA ASN A 179 -0.84 3.42 -13.67
C ASN A 179 0.22 3.24 -12.56
N GLN A 180 0.16 4.11 -11.56
CA GLN A 180 1.07 4.07 -10.40
C GLN A 180 1.03 2.74 -9.63
N ASP A 181 -0.09 2.01 -9.65
CA ASP A 181 -0.17 0.70 -8.99
C ASP A 181 0.77 -0.33 -9.66
N ARG A 182 1.12 -0.13 -10.94
CA ARG A 182 2.03 -1.00 -11.69
C ARG A 182 3.50 -0.61 -11.57
N GLU A 183 3.78 0.55 -11.00
CA GLU A 183 5.15 1.00 -10.77
C GLU A 183 5.80 0.25 -9.62
N ARG A 184 7.11 0.08 -9.74
CA ARG A 184 7.94 -0.38 -8.65
C ARG A 184 8.06 0.72 -7.60
N GLN A 185 7.42 0.55 -6.45
CA GLN A 185 7.40 1.56 -5.39
C GLN A 185 7.63 0.91 -4.03
N LEU A 186 8.14 1.69 -3.08
CA LEU A 186 8.09 1.33 -1.67
C LEU A 186 6.64 1.40 -1.19
N ARG A 187 6.18 0.31 -0.57
CA ARG A 187 4.79 0.09 -0.17
C ARG A 187 4.72 -0.63 1.16
N TYR A 188 3.54 -0.53 1.78
CA TYR A 188 3.15 -1.31 2.94
C TYR A 188 1.94 -2.17 2.58
N LEU A 189 2.01 -3.46 2.89
CA LEU A 189 0.87 -4.38 2.82
C LEU A 189 0.64 -4.91 4.22
N GLY A 190 -0.54 -4.67 4.77
CA GLY A 190 -0.98 -5.27 6.02
C GLY A 190 -2.38 -5.86 5.88
N VAL A 191 -2.61 -7.02 6.49
CA VAL A 191 -3.96 -7.59 6.64
C VAL A 191 -4.47 -7.40 8.07
N LYS A 192 -5.76 -7.13 8.25
CA LYS A 192 -6.32 -6.73 9.56
C LYS A 192 -6.12 -7.79 10.66
N ASN A 193 -6.21 -9.07 10.30
CA ASN A 193 -6.03 -10.15 11.26
C ASN A 193 -4.53 -10.42 11.51
N ARG A 194 -4.07 -10.16 12.74
CA ARG A 194 -2.68 -10.33 13.17
C ARG A 194 -2.19 -11.78 13.19
N ALA A 195 -3.10 -12.76 13.27
CA ALA A 195 -2.76 -14.18 13.24
C ALA A 195 -2.48 -14.68 11.83
N VAL A 196 -2.97 -13.98 10.79
CA VAL A 196 -2.76 -14.39 9.41
C VAL A 196 -1.32 -14.17 8.99
N LYS A 197 -0.65 -15.24 8.58
CA LYS A 197 0.70 -15.18 8.00
C LYS A 197 0.60 -14.91 6.49
N LEU A 198 1.33 -13.90 6.04
CA LEU A 198 1.52 -13.63 4.60
C LEU A 198 2.46 -14.67 3.97
N ASP A 199 2.14 -15.11 2.75
CA ASP A 199 2.93 -16.08 2.00
C ASP A 199 4.11 -15.42 1.28
N LEU A 200 5.17 -15.09 2.02
CA LEU A 200 6.32 -14.30 1.54
C LEU A 200 7.01 -14.94 0.33
N ASP A 201 7.28 -16.25 0.36
CA ASP A 201 7.91 -16.96 -0.76
C ASP A 201 7.11 -16.82 -2.06
N LEU A 202 5.77 -16.75 -1.97
CA LEU A 202 4.89 -16.56 -3.12
C LEU A 202 5.07 -15.14 -3.70
N LEU A 203 5.16 -14.14 -2.83
CA LEU A 203 5.37 -12.74 -3.21
C LEU A 203 6.77 -12.54 -3.81
N GLU A 204 7.81 -13.10 -3.21
CA GLU A 204 9.19 -12.98 -3.70
C GLU A 204 9.38 -13.63 -5.07
N LYS A 205 8.78 -14.81 -5.29
CA LYS A 205 8.75 -15.45 -6.61
C LYS A 205 8.03 -14.61 -7.67
N ALA A 206 7.11 -13.73 -7.26
CA ALA A 206 6.43 -12.79 -8.15
C ALA A 206 7.24 -11.50 -8.42
N GLY A 207 8.47 -11.40 -7.90
CA GLY A 207 9.35 -10.26 -8.06
C GLY A 207 9.16 -9.15 -7.02
N ILE A 208 8.38 -9.39 -5.96
CA ILE A 208 8.22 -8.45 -4.84
C ILE A 208 9.45 -8.53 -3.95
N LYS A 209 10.11 -7.40 -3.69
CA LYS A 209 11.26 -7.33 -2.79
C LYS A 209 10.80 -7.00 -1.39
N ILE A 210 10.86 -7.96 -0.48
CA ILE A 210 10.49 -7.75 0.92
C ILE A 210 11.60 -6.95 1.61
N ALA A 211 11.25 -5.79 2.15
CA ALA A 211 12.19 -4.88 2.80
C ALA A 211 12.25 -5.11 4.32
N ALA A 212 11.08 -5.28 4.94
CA ALA A 212 10.96 -5.65 6.35
C ALA A 212 9.60 -6.26 6.64
N LEU A 213 9.52 -7.01 7.74
CA LEU A 213 8.28 -7.53 8.30
C LEU A 213 7.85 -6.65 9.48
N TYR A 214 6.54 -6.51 9.64
CA TYR A 214 5.95 -5.94 10.85
C TYR A 214 4.91 -6.94 11.38
N GLY A 215 5.36 -7.81 12.28
CA GLY A 215 4.62 -9.02 12.62
C GLY A 215 4.49 -10.00 11.43
N LYS A 216 3.55 -10.93 11.51
CA LYS A 216 3.34 -11.98 10.50
C LYS A 216 2.38 -11.56 9.38
N ASN A 217 1.57 -10.55 9.64
CA ASN A 217 0.45 -10.12 8.81
C ASN A 217 0.75 -8.85 8.00
N SER A 218 1.97 -8.31 8.09
CA SER A 218 2.30 -7.12 7.34
C SER A 218 3.78 -7.01 6.97
N ILE A 219 4.02 -6.32 5.86
CA ILE A 219 5.32 -6.17 5.22
C ILE A 219 5.50 -4.77 4.65
N PHE A 220 6.74 -4.28 4.69
CA PHE A 220 7.22 -3.29 3.74
C PHE A 220 7.86 -4.00 2.56
N TYR A 221 7.63 -3.49 1.37
CA TYR A 221 8.18 -4.08 0.16
C TYR A 221 8.39 -3.05 -0.94
N VAL A 222 9.26 -3.39 -1.89
CA VAL A 222 9.47 -2.65 -3.13
C VAL A 222 8.93 -3.45 -4.31
N GLY A 223 7.92 -2.92 -4.99
CA GLY A 223 7.27 -3.59 -6.12
C GLY A 223 5.97 -2.91 -6.59
N PRO A 224 5.29 -3.49 -7.60
CA PRO A 224 3.92 -3.12 -7.94
C PRO A 224 2.97 -3.39 -6.77
N ARG A 225 1.82 -2.72 -6.76
CA ARG A 225 0.87 -2.81 -5.66
C ARG A 225 0.28 -4.21 -5.57
N VAL A 226 0.60 -4.88 -4.48
CA VAL A 226 0.04 -6.18 -4.12
C VAL A 226 -1.33 -5.98 -3.49
N GLY A 227 -2.31 -6.71 -4.01
CA GLY A 227 -3.60 -6.96 -3.38
C GLY A 227 -3.67 -8.36 -2.79
N VAL A 228 -4.44 -8.50 -1.72
CA VAL A 228 -4.72 -9.80 -1.09
C VAL A 228 -6.20 -9.88 -0.79
N VAL A 229 -6.87 -10.90 -1.33
CA VAL A 229 -8.21 -11.31 -0.90
C VAL A 229 -8.05 -12.47 0.07
N MET A 230 -8.80 -12.43 1.16
CA MET A 230 -8.85 -13.50 2.15
C MET A 230 -10.30 -13.97 2.28
N ALA A 231 -10.51 -15.29 2.17
CA ALA A 231 -11.81 -15.91 2.29
C ALA A 231 -11.73 -17.11 3.23
N VAL A 232 -12.76 -17.30 4.05
CA VAL A 232 -12.91 -18.50 4.89
C VAL A 232 -13.96 -19.43 4.30
N SER A 233 -13.81 -20.73 4.55
CA SER A 233 -14.79 -21.73 4.12
C SER A 233 -14.89 -22.89 5.11
N ASN A 234 -16.00 -23.60 5.08
CA ASN A 234 -16.26 -24.79 5.89
C ASN A 234 -15.95 -26.11 5.16
N SER A 235 -15.57 -26.06 3.89
CA SER A 235 -15.36 -27.24 3.04
C SER A 235 -14.44 -26.94 1.85
N GLU A 236 -13.74 -27.98 1.37
CA GLU A 236 -12.86 -27.89 0.20
C GLU A 236 -13.61 -27.52 -1.09
N GLU A 237 -14.87 -27.97 -1.22
CA GLU A 237 -15.73 -27.62 -2.36
C GLU A 237 -16.03 -26.11 -2.38
N ARG A 238 -16.42 -25.53 -1.24
CA ARG A 238 -16.66 -24.07 -1.13
C ARG A 238 -15.37 -23.29 -1.38
N THR A 239 -14.23 -23.75 -0.84
CA THR A 239 -12.91 -23.17 -1.15
C THR A 239 -12.67 -23.11 -2.65
N SER A 240 -12.88 -24.22 -3.36
CA SER A 240 -12.61 -24.30 -4.80
C SER A 240 -13.50 -23.34 -5.61
N LYS A 241 -14.78 -23.22 -5.24
CA LYS A 241 -15.71 -22.26 -5.86
C LYS A 241 -15.29 -20.81 -5.61
N GLN A 242 -14.92 -20.46 -4.38
CA GLN A 242 -14.44 -19.12 -4.01
C GLN A 242 -13.16 -18.75 -4.78
N VAL A 243 -12.19 -19.67 -4.86
CA VAL A 243 -10.95 -19.46 -5.61
C VAL A 243 -11.24 -19.19 -7.08
N SER A 244 -12.12 -19.98 -7.70
CA SER A 244 -12.50 -19.80 -9.10
C SER A 244 -13.15 -18.42 -9.32
N TYR A 245 -14.12 -18.06 -8.47
CA TYR A 245 -14.80 -16.77 -8.51
C TYR A 245 -13.83 -15.57 -8.45
N HIS A 246 -12.90 -15.59 -7.49
CA HIS A 246 -11.95 -14.49 -7.35
C HIS A 246 -10.90 -14.44 -8.46
N LYS A 247 -10.47 -15.58 -9.00
CA LYS A 247 -9.58 -15.60 -10.18
C LYS A 247 -10.24 -14.93 -11.39
N ASP A 248 -11.50 -15.24 -11.64
CA ASP A 248 -12.29 -14.61 -12.72
C ASP A 248 -12.44 -13.10 -12.49
N LEU A 249 -12.74 -12.69 -11.25
CA LEU A 249 -12.85 -11.27 -10.89
C LEU A 249 -11.55 -10.49 -11.11
N ILE A 250 -10.41 -11.05 -10.69
CA ILE A 250 -9.07 -10.47 -10.89
C ILE A 250 -8.78 -10.33 -12.38
N ALA A 251 -9.05 -11.38 -13.17
CA ALA A 251 -8.83 -11.36 -14.62
C ALA A 251 -9.71 -10.29 -15.31
N LYS A 252 -10.99 -10.18 -14.94
CA LYS A 252 -11.92 -9.16 -15.46
C LYS A 252 -11.48 -7.72 -15.17
N ARG A 253 -10.75 -7.50 -14.07
CA ARG A 253 -10.19 -6.19 -13.70
C ARG A 253 -8.86 -5.88 -14.40
N GLY A 254 -8.31 -6.82 -15.17
CA GLY A 254 -6.98 -6.67 -15.79
C GLY A 254 -5.84 -6.69 -14.76
N GLU A 255 -6.10 -7.25 -13.58
CA GLU A 255 -5.14 -7.48 -12.51
C GLU A 255 -4.38 -8.79 -12.76
N LYS A 256 -3.14 -8.91 -12.26
CA LYS A 256 -2.32 -10.11 -12.48
C LYS A 256 -2.33 -11.00 -11.24
N LEU A 257 -2.86 -12.22 -11.37
CA LEU A 257 -2.78 -13.21 -10.30
C LEU A 257 -1.30 -13.55 -10.00
N ILE A 258 -0.94 -13.49 -8.72
CA ILE A 258 0.34 -13.98 -8.21
C ILE A 258 0.20 -15.45 -7.82
N GLY A 259 -0.84 -15.77 -7.03
CA GLY A 259 -1.09 -17.14 -6.60
C GLY A 259 -2.15 -17.24 -5.53
N VAL A 260 -2.44 -18.48 -5.14
CA VAL A 260 -3.47 -18.83 -4.16
C VAL A 260 -2.88 -19.79 -3.16
N LYS A 261 -3.13 -19.55 -1.88
CA LYS A 261 -2.77 -20.43 -0.78
C LYS A 261 -3.99 -20.70 0.07
N THR A 262 -4.32 -21.97 0.28
CA THR A 262 -5.33 -22.38 1.26
C THR A 262 -4.63 -23.08 2.41
N ASP A 263 -4.87 -22.59 3.61
CA ASP A 263 -4.43 -23.19 4.86
C ASP A 263 -5.64 -23.85 5.54
N LYS A 264 -5.48 -25.11 5.96
CA LYS A 264 -6.44 -25.75 6.85
C LYS A 264 -6.20 -25.25 8.27
N LEU A 265 -7.26 -24.77 8.91
CA LEU A 265 -7.21 -24.23 10.26
C LEU A 265 -7.17 -25.38 11.26
N GLU A 266 -6.28 -25.29 12.25
CA GLU A 266 -6.17 -26.30 13.32
C GLU A 266 -7.43 -26.33 14.21
N LYS A 267 -8.09 -25.18 14.36
CA LYS A 267 -9.38 -25.02 15.04
C LYS A 267 -10.35 -24.30 14.11
N ALA A 268 -11.62 -24.67 14.20
CA ALA A 268 -12.66 -23.95 13.49
C ALA A 268 -12.74 -22.51 13.98
N VAL A 269 -12.82 -21.57 13.06
CA VAL A 269 -13.24 -20.20 13.36
C VAL A 269 -14.75 -20.16 13.31
N VAL A 270 -15.40 -19.59 14.33
CA VAL A 270 -16.85 -19.42 14.34
C VAL A 270 -17.20 -17.99 13.94
N SER A 271 -18.06 -17.82 12.95
CA SER A 271 -18.65 -16.53 12.59
C SER A 271 -20.11 -16.72 12.17
N GLU A 272 -21.00 -15.89 12.70
CA GLU A 272 -22.44 -15.92 12.40
C GLU A 272 -23.10 -17.30 12.63
N GLY A 273 -22.55 -18.12 13.53
CA GLY A 273 -23.03 -19.47 13.82
C GLY A 273 -22.56 -20.55 12.85
N GLU A 274 -21.73 -20.21 11.86
CA GLU A 274 -21.04 -21.19 11.00
C GLU A 274 -19.59 -21.44 11.48
N GLU A 275 -19.14 -22.68 11.35
CA GLU A 275 -17.76 -23.11 11.59
C GLU A 275 -16.96 -23.14 10.29
N TYR A 276 -15.80 -22.49 10.29
CA TYR A 276 -14.91 -22.38 9.14
C TYR A 276 -13.59 -23.10 9.43
N PHE A 277 -13.17 -23.97 8.51
CA PHE A 277 -11.99 -24.84 8.67
C PHE A 277 -10.86 -24.51 7.69
N PHE A 278 -11.10 -23.60 6.74
CA PHE A 278 -10.13 -23.23 5.72
C PHE A 278 -10.01 -21.72 5.63
N LEU A 279 -8.77 -21.23 5.51
CA LEU A 279 -8.45 -19.86 5.17
C LEU A 279 -7.74 -19.84 3.81
N THR A 280 -8.33 -19.17 2.84
CA THR A 280 -7.78 -18.99 1.51
C THR A 280 -7.29 -17.57 1.33
N LYS A 281 -6.02 -17.41 0.92
CA LYS A 281 -5.37 -16.16 0.57
C LYS A 281 -5.09 -16.13 -0.93
N ILE A 282 -5.56 -15.10 -1.61
CA ILE A 282 -5.43 -14.92 -3.06
C ILE A 282 -4.67 -13.62 -3.29
N TYR A 283 -3.47 -13.75 -3.85
CA TYR A 283 -2.53 -12.66 -4.08
C TYR A 283 -2.57 -12.22 -5.54
N TYR A 284 -2.55 -10.93 -5.79
CA TYR A 284 -2.56 -10.35 -7.13
C TYR A 284 -1.84 -9.00 -7.18
N LEU A 285 -1.46 -8.56 -8.37
CA LEU A 285 -0.96 -7.22 -8.66
C LEU A 285 -2.08 -6.39 -9.29
N LYS A 286 -2.24 -5.16 -8.82
CA LYS A 286 -3.18 -4.19 -9.38
C LYS A 286 -2.69 -3.55 -10.68
#